data_AF-A0A139B3A7-F1
#
_entry.id   AF-A0A139B3A7-F1
#
_cell.length_a   1.000
_cell.length_b   1.000
_cell.length_c   1.000
_cell.angle_alpha   90.00
_cell.angle_beta   90.00
_cell.angle_gamma   90.00
#
_symmetry.space_group_name_H-M   'P 1'
#
loop_
_entity.id
_entity.type
_entity.pdbx_description
1 polymer ?
#
loop_
_entity_poly.entity_id
_entity_poly.type
_entity_poly.pdbx_seq_one_letter_code
_entity_poly.pdbx_strand_id
1 'polypeptide(L)' 'MPRKPRRPCRHPGCPNLCEDGEQYCEKHRKEAERQYKHFTRGYSAGKRYGRQWKKIRDR' A
#
# COMPACT_ATOMS: atom_id res chain seq x y z
N MET A 1 19.18 -20.30 -2.05
CA MET A 1 18.04 -20.64 -1.16
C MET A 1 16.75 -20.53 -1.96
N PRO A 2 15.79 -21.46 -1.84
CA PRO A 2 14.52 -21.37 -2.57
C PRO A 2 13.81 -20.05 -2.25
N ARG A 3 13.34 -19.35 -3.28
CA ARG A 3 12.52 -18.14 -3.07
C ARG A 3 11.13 -18.57 -2.60
N LYS A 4 10.54 -17.75 -1.74
CA LYS A 4 9.20 -17.99 -1.20
C LYS A 4 8.20 -18.04 -2.37
N PRO A 5 7.25 -18.99 -2.39
CA PRO A 5 6.22 -19.00 -3.42
C PRO A 5 5.37 -17.73 -3.32
N ARG A 6 4.98 -17.20 -4.48
CA ARG A 6 4.10 -16.03 -4.56
C ARG A 6 2.76 -16.35 -3.92
N ARG A 7 2.26 -15.42 -3.11
CA ARG A 7 0.96 -15.57 -2.42
C ARG A 7 -0.17 -15.05 -3.30
N PRO A 8 -1.38 -15.60 -3.20
CA PRO A 8 -2.54 -15.02 -3.85
C PRO A 8 -2.88 -13.65 -3.25
N CYS A 9 -3.45 -12.77 -4.05
CA CYS A 9 -3.94 -11.47 -3.63
C CYS A 9 -5.06 -11.60 -2.59
N ARG A 10 -4.99 -10.81 -1.50
CA ARG A 10 -5.99 -10.83 -0.42
C ARG A 10 -7.35 -10.23 -0.80
N HIS A 11 -7.43 -9.51 -1.93
CA HIS A 11 -8.69 -8.93 -2.40
C HIS A 11 -9.67 -10.04 -2.83
N PRO A 12 -10.94 -10.00 -2.37
CA PRO A 12 -11.92 -11.04 -2.66
C PRO A 12 -12.12 -11.20 -4.17
N GLY A 13 -12.05 -12.44 -4.66
CA GLY A 13 -12.25 -12.77 -6.07
C GLY A 13 -11.07 -12.46 -7.00
N CYS A 14 -9.90 -12.06 -6.48
CA CYS A 14 -8.73 -11.78 -7.32
C CYS A 14 -7.86 -13.04 -7.54
N PRO A 15 -7.66 -13.52 -8.79
CA PRO A 15 -6.79 -14.66 -9.08
C PRO A 15 -5.31 -14.30 -9.18
N ASN A 16 -4.95 -13.00 -9.08
CA ASN A 16 -3.58 -12.55 -9.31
C ASN A 16 -2.66 -12.89 -8.12
N LEU A 17 -1.40 -13.18 -8.43
CA LEU A 17 -0.34 -13.41 -7.46
C LEU A 17 0.31 -12.08 -7.04
N CYS A 18 0.65 -11.97 -5.75
CA CYS A 18 1.40 -10.87 -5.18
C CYS A 18 2.90 -11.08 -5.35
N GLU A 19 3.63 -9.98 -5.41
CA GLU A 19 5.09 -10.00 -5.29
C GLU A 19 5.53 -10.35 -3.87
N ASP A 20 6.79 -10.75 -3.73
CA ASP A 20 7.36 -11.10 -2.44
C ASP A 20 7.28 -9.93 -1.45
N GLY A 21 6.46 -10.09 -0.42
CA GLY A 21 6.28 -9.10 0.65
C GLY A 21 4.98 -8.30 0.56
N GLU A 22 4.26 -8.37 -0.56
CA GLU A 22 3.01 -7.61 -0.77
C GLU A 22 1.76 -8.46 -0.45
N GLN A 23 0.72 -7.80 0.08
CA GLN A 23 -0.58 -8.45 0.39
C GLN A 23 -1.60 -8.37 -0.76
N TYR A 24 -1.36 -7.46 -1.70
CA TYR A 24 -2.27 -7.17 -2.81
C TYR A 24 -1.50 -7.18 -4.14
N CYS A 25 -2.16 -7.54 -5.23
CA CYS A 25 -1.57 -7.37 -6.56
C CYS A 25 -1.51 -5.87 -6.92
N GLU A 26 -0.76 -5.49 -7.95
CA GLU A 26 -0.55 -4.07 -8.30
C GLU A 26 -1.86 -3.28 -8.48
N LYS A 27 -2.89 -3.94 -9.01
CA LYS A 27 -4.23 -3.36 -9.18
C LYS A 27 -4.86 -3.02 -7.82
N HIS A 28 -4.88 -3.98 -6.91
CA HIS A 28 -5.53 -3.82 -5.60
C HIS A 28 -4.67 -3.07 -4.59
N ARG A 29 -3.35 -2.96 -4.80
CA ARG A 29 -2.48 -2.16 -3.93
C ARG A 29 -2.92 -0.69 -3.92
N LYS A 30 -3.22 -0.12 -5.09
CA LYS A 30 -3.72 1.27 -5.22
C LYS A 30 -5.08 1.47 -4.56
N GLU A 31 -5.98 0.49 -4.71
CA GLU A 31 -7.30 0.54 -4.09
C GLU A 31 -7.21 0.43 -2.56
N ALA A 32 -6.44 -0.53 -2.05
CA ALA A 32 -6.18 -0.69 -0.62
C ALA A 32 -5.53 0.57 -0.03
N GLU A 33 -4.58 1.19 -0.73
CA GLU A 33 -3.97 2.44 -0.30
C GLU A 33 -4.98 3.60 -0.26
N ARG A 34 -5.89 3.67 -1.24
CA ARG A 34 -6.98 4.66 -1.27
C ARG A 34 -7.93 4.41 -0.10
N GLN A 35 -8.40 3.19 0.09
CA GLN A 35 -9.28 2.84 1.20
C GLN A 35 -8.62 3.14 2.55
N TYR A 36 -7.34 2.78 2.72
CA TYR A 36 -6.59 3.10 3.92
C TYR A 36 -6.49 4.62 4.16
N LYS A 37 -6.17 5.41 3.13
CA LYS A 37 -6.07 6.88 3.24
C LYS A 37 -7.40 7.53 3.61
N HIS A 38 -8.52 7.05 3.05
CA HIS A 38 -9.83 7.66 3.25
C HIS A 38 -10.52 7.18 4.52
N PHE A 39 -10.52 5.88 4.79
CA PHE A 39 -11.32 5.28 5.87
C PHE A 39 -10.51 4.99 7.13
N THR A 40 -9.28 4.46 7.00
CA THR A 40 -8.52 3.96 8.16
C THR A 40 -7.58 5.01 8.76
N ARG A 41 -6.97 5.86 7.93
CA ARG A 41 -5.88 6.77 8.36
C ARG A 41 -6.38 7.92 9.22
N GLY A 42 -7.64 8.33 9.09
CA GLY A 42 -8.29 9.35 9.92
C GLY A 42 -7.79 10.79 9.77
N TYR A 43 -6.68 11.03 9.06
CA TYR A 43 -6.18 12.38 8.76
C TYR A 43 -5.46 12.42 7.41
N SER A 44 -5.53 13.58 6.75
CA SER A 44 -4.73 13.84 5.55
C SER A 44 -3.28 14.11 5.96
N ALA A 45 -2.35 13.25 5.54
CA ALA A 45 -0.93 13.38 5.86
C ALA A 45 -0.36 14.75 5.45
N GLY A 46 -0.82 15.32 4.33
CA GLY A 46 -0.39 16.65 3.86
C GLY A 46 -0.92 17.81 4.71
N LYS A 47 -2.07 17.64 5.40
CA LYS A 47 -2.58 18.64 6.35
C LYS A 47 -1.84 18.58 7.69
N ARG A 48 -1.46 17.38 8.15
CA ARG A 48 -0.80 17.18 9.45
C ARG A 48 0.71 17.46 9.39
N TYR A 49 1.35 16.97 8.35
CA TYR A 49 2.78 17.15 8.09
C TYR A 49 2.89 17.97 6.81
N GLY A 50 2.98 19.29 6.98
CA GLY A 50 3.05 20.24 5.87
C GLY A 50 4.28 20.06 4.99
N ARG A 51 4.47 20.97 4.04
CA ARG A 51 5.53 20.88 3.02
C ARG A 51 6.95 20.79 3.60
N GLN A 52 7.17 21.35 4.79
CA GLN A 52 8.48 21.35 5.46
C GLN A 52 8.91 19.95 5.90
N TRP A 53 7.97 19.15 6.43
CA TRP A 53 8.21 17.74 6.77
C TRP A 53 8.55 16.89 5.55
N LYS A 54 7.87 17.15 4.42
CA LYS A 54 8.19 16.48 3.16
C LYS A 54 9.63 16.76 2.73
N LYS A 55 10.07 18.02 2.79
CA LYS A 55 11.45 18.40 2.44
C LYS A 55 12.51 17.69 3.29
N ILE A 56 12.25 17.49 4.59
CA ILE A 56 13.18 16.80 5.49
C ILE A 56 13.30 15.31 5.13
N ARG A 57 12.18 14.68 4.74
CA ARG A 57 12.13 13.24 4.45
C ARG A 57 12.64 12.87 3.05
N ASP A 58 12.56 13.81 2.12
CA ASP A 58 13.06 13.61 0.75
C ASP A 58 14.60 13.79 0.64
N ARG A 59 15.28 14.22 1.73
CA ARG A 59 16.74 14.28 1.88
C ARG A 59 17.28 12.94 2.38
#